data_AF-A0A4W5KZN3-F1
#
_entry.id   AF-A0A4W5KZN3-F1
#
_cell.length_a   1.000
_cell.length_b   1.000
_cell.length_c   1.000
_cell.angle_alpha   90.00
_cell.angle_beta   90.00
_cell.angle_gamma   90.00
#
_symmetry.space_group_name_H-M   'P 1'
#
loop_
_entity.id
_entity.type
_entity.pdbx_description
1 polymer ?
#
loop_
_entity_poly.entity_id
_entity_poly.type
_entity_poly.pdbx_seq_one_letter_code
_entity_poly.pdbx_strand_id
1 'polypeptide(L)'
;MTCGMPKPPVNGSIAGQDFTLGARAMYQCNPGFRLASSLAVSVACQLSGRWSPNEAPPRCIPVTCPDIGHAAVDHGRWRLIYGSQSQYDAMMMLICDPGYYYKGQRVIRCQANSTWDYPEPRPACESESESTSSTMHFVKLLQLPWESLSMIIHLINV
;
A
#
# COMPACT_ATOMS: atom_id res chain seq x y z
N MET A 1 -2.89 -40.84 25.78
CA MET A 1 -3.99 -40.43 24.87
C MET A 1 -3.52 -39.24 24.06
N THR A 2 -3.93 -39.14 22.79
CA THR A 2 -3.60 -38.02 21.89
C THR A 2 -4.89 -37.39 21.39
N CYS A 3 -4.91 -36.06 21.26
CA CYS A 3 -6.04 -35.33 20.68
C CYS A 3 -5.94 -35.21 19.15
N GLY A 4 -4.79 -35.58 18.57
CA GLY A 4 -4.50 -35.36 17.16
C GLY A 4 -4.30 -33.88 16.82
N MET A 5 -3.92 -33.60 15.57
CA MET A 5 -3.73 -32.22 15.09
C MET A 5 -5.09 -31.48 15.07
N PRO A 6 -5.21 -30.31 15.72
CA PRO A 6 -6.41 -29.49 15.63
C PRO A 6 -6.67 -29.03 14.18
N LYS A 7 -7.90 -28.60 13.89
CA LYS A 7 -8.20 -27.99 12.58
C LYS A 7 -7.65 -26.57 12.52
N PRO A 8 -6.82 -26.21 11.52
CA PRO A 8 -6.31 -24.86 11.39
C PRO A 8 -7.43 -23.89 10.97
N PRO A 9 -7.36 -22.62 11.39
CA PRO A 9 -8.28 -21.59 10.93
C PRO A 9 -8.03 -21.25 9.45
N VAL A 10 -9.07 -20.79 8.75
CA VAL A 10 -8.92 -20.27 7.39
C VAL A 10 -8.02 -19.03 7.43
N ASN A 11 -7.02 -18.95 6.55
CA ASN A 11 -5.97 -17.92 6.55
C ASN A 11 -5.16 -17.88 7.86
N GLY A 12 -4.95 -19.05 8.46
CA GLY A 12 -4.05 -19.20 9.59
C GLY A 12 -3.48 -20.61 9.69
N SER A 13 -2.74 -20.82 10.77
CA SER A 13 -1.97 -22.02 11.07
C SER A 13 -2.06 -22.36 12.55
N ILE A 14 -1.48 -23.49 12.92
CA ILE A 14 -1.37 -23.94 14.31
C ILE A 14 0.11 -24.02 14.65
N ALA A 15 0.50 -23.37 15.74
CA ALA A 15 1.79 -23.54 16.38
C ALA A 15 1.67 -24.51 17.55
N GLY A 16 2.34 -25.65 17.43
CA GLY A 16 2.44 -26.69 18.45
C GLY A 16 3.36 -27.80 17.97
N GLN A 17 4.14 -28.40 18.88
CA GLN A 17 5.09 -29.48 18.56
C GLN A 17 4.61 -30.86 19.02
N ASP A 18 3.63 -30.91 19.92
CA ASP A 18 3.03 -32.13 20.44
C ASP A 18 1.50 -31.95 20.60
N PHE A 19 0.76 -33.04 20.48
CA PHE A 19 -0.69 -33.13 20.53
C PHE A 19 -1.19 -34.19 21.54
N THR A 20 -0.31 -34.62 22.44
CA THR A 20 -0.62 -35.55 23.54
C THR A 20 -1.38 -34.86 24.68
N LEU A 21 -1.91 -35.66 25.60
CA LEU A 21 -2.61 -35.19 26.79
C LEU A 21 -1.83 -34.10 27.54
N GLY A 22 -2.46 -32.96 27.78
CA GLY A 22 -1.86 -31.80 28.46
C GLY A 22 -1.06 -30.87 27.55
N ALA A 23 -0.78 -31.28 26.30
CA ALA A 23 -0.14 -30.42 25.31
C ALA A 23 -1.02 -29.20 25.00
N ARG A 24 -0.36 -28.08 24.67
CA ARG A 24 -1.01 -26.84 24.24
C ARG A 24 -0.63 -26.53 22.81
N ALA A 25 -1.63 -26.17 22.02
CA ALA A 25 -1.47 -25.65 20.68
C ALA A 25 -1.99 -24.21 20.64
N MET A 26 -1.42 -23.39 19.76
CA MET A 26 -1.77 -21.99 19.60
C MET A 26 -2.11 -21.70 18.14
N TYR A 27 -3.30 -21.18 17.87
CA TYR A 27 -3.69 -20.72 16.55
C TYR A 27 -2.89 -19.47 16.17
N GLN A 28 -2.58 -19.30 14.89
CA GLN A 28 -1.90 -18.11 14.40
C GLN A 28 -2.55 -17.69 13.08
N CYS A 29 -2.72 -16.40 12.84
CA CYS A 29 -3.15 -15.94 11.53
C CYS A 29 -1.93 -15.80 10.61
N ASN A 30 -2.12 -16.09 9.33
CA ASN A 30 -1.07 -15.93 8.33
C ASN A 30 -0.72 -14.44 8.17
N PRO A 31 0.47 -14.11 7.63
CA PRO A 31 0.84 -12.73 7.34
C PRO A 31 -0.26 -12.02 6.53
N GLY A 32 -0.62 -10.80 6.96
CA GLY A 32 -1.72 -10.03 6.35
C GLY A 32 -3.11 -10.33 6.90
N PHE A 33 -3.22 -11.23 7.87
CA PHE A 33 -4.46 -11.51 8.58
C PHE A 33 -4.30 -11.31 10.08
N ARG A 34 -5.42 -10.96 10.73
CA ARG A 34 -5.53 -10.80 12.17
C ARG A 34 -6.74 -11.57 12.71
N LEU A 35 -6.73 -11.86 14.00
CA LEU A 35 -7.90 -12.45 14.64
C LEU A 35 -9.08 -11.48 14.60
N ALA A 36 -10.27 -11.99 14.28
CA ALA A 36 -11.50 -11.21 14.24
C ALA A 36 -11.93 -10.72 15.64
N SER A 37 -11.61 -11.51 16.66
CA SER A 37 -11.92 -11.25 18.08
C SER A 37 -10.69 -11.51 18.95
N SER A 38 -10.68 -10.97 20.16
CA SER A 38 -9.67 -11.27 21.19
C SER A 38 -9.81 -12.66 21.84
N LEU A 39 -10.70 -13.52 21.33
CA LEU A 39 -10.95 -14.87 21.86
C LEU A 39 -9.70 -15.76 21.83
N ALA A 40 -9.76 -16.80 22.66
CA ALA A 40 -8.66 -17.68 23.01
C ALA A 40 -7.95 -18.26 21.77
N VAL A 41 -6.67 -17.96 21.69
CA VAL A 41 -5.75 -18.43 20.66
C VAL A 41 -5.17 -19.80 21.04
N SER A 42 -5.25 -20.18 22.32
CA SER A 42 -4.65 -21.41 22.84
C SER A 42 -5.70 -22.46 23.18
N VAL A 43 -5.42 -23.69 22.77
CA VAL A 43 -6.20 -24.89 23.11
C VAL A 43 -5.31 -25.91 23.81
N ALA A 44 -5.87 -26.66 24.75
CA ALA A 44 -5.20 -27.71 25.50
C ALA A 44 -5.84 -29.09 25.26
N CYS A 45 -5.02 -30.12 25.11
CA CYS A 45 -5.49 -31.48 24.93
C CYS A 45 -5.95 -32.07 26.28
N GLN A 46 -7.21 -32.48 26.37
CA GLN A 46 -7.81 -33.03 27.59
C GLN A 46 -7.78 -34.57 27.64
N LEU A 47 -8.04 -35.13 28.83
CA LEU A 47 -8.20 -36.57 29.06
C LEU A 47 -9.28 -37.21 28.18
N SER A 48 -10.28 -36.42 27.76
CA SER A 48 -11.32 -36.84 26.82
C SER A 48 -10.81 -37.10 25.39
N GLY A 49 -9.54 -36.82 25.10
CA GLY A 49 -8.98 -36.89 23.75
C GLY A 49 -9.46 -35.74 22.85
N ARG A 50 -9.98 -34.65 23.44
CA ARG A 50 -10.45 -33.46 22.72
C ARG A 50 -9.69 -32.22 23.14
N TRP A 51 -9.60 -31.26 22.22
CA TRP A 51 -9.04 -29.94 22.49
C TRP A 51 -10.05 -29.08 23.26
N SER A 52 -9.55 -28.31 24.24
CA SER A 52 -10.34 -27.38 25.05
C SER A 52 -9.74 -25.97 25.02
N PRO A 53 -10.54 -24.89 24.84
CA PRO A 53 -11.98 -24.93 24.59
C PRO A 53 -12.32 -25.66 23.28
N ASN A 54 -13.38 -26.46 23.29
CA ASN A 54 -13.82 -27.27 22.14
C ASN A 54 -14.66 -26.42 21.17
N GLU A 55 -14.20 -25.19 20.95
CA GLU A 55 -14.83 -24.19 20.10
C GLU A 55 -14.28 -24.31 18.67
N ALA A 56 -15.04 -23.78 17.71
CA ALA A 56 -14.56 -23.68 16.33
C ALA A 56 -13.26 -22.84 16.28
N PRO A 57 -12.33 -23.16 15.37
CA PRO A 57 -11.12 -22.36 15.19
C PRO A 57 -11.46 -20.87 15.00
N PRO A 58 -10.67 -19.94 15.56
CA PRO A 58 -10.95 -18.52 15.46
C PRO A 58 -10.89 -18.05 14.00
N ARG A 59 -11.65 -17.02 13.66
CA ARG A 59 -11.65 -16.45 12.30
C ARG A 59 -10.48 -15.49 12.14
N CYS A 60 -9.64 -15.72 11.13
CA CYS A 60 -8.63 -14.77 10.67
C CYS A 60 -9.22 -13.91 9.55
N ILE A 61 -9.25 -12.59 9.76
CA ILE A 61 -9.75 -11.60 8.80
C ILE A 61 -8.58 -10.75 8.28
N PRO A 62 -8.63 -10.27 7.03
CA PRO A 62 -7.55 -9.49 6.46
C PRO A 62 -7.30 -8.22 7.29
N VAL A 63 -6.04 -7.78 7.36
CA VAL A 63 -5.73 -6.46 7.90
C VAL A 63 -6.29 -5.37 6.99
N THR A 64 -6.43 -4.17 7.53
CA THR A 64 -7.04 -3.04 6.84
C THR A 64 -6.04 -1.91 6.76
N CYS A 65 -5.69 -1.50 5.54
CA CYS A 65 -4.89 -0.30 5.28
C CYS A 65 -5.77 0.97 5.38
N PRO A 66 -5.16 2.16 5.54
CA PRO A 66 -5.90 3.43 5.52
C PRO A 66 -6.76 3.54 4.26
N ASP A 67 -8.00 4.01 4.39
CA ASP A 67 -8.84 4.20 3.20
C ASP A 67 -8.35 5.38 2.36
N ILE A 68 -8.03 5.08 1.11
CA ILE A 68 -7.48 6.04 0.14
C ILE A 68 -8.40 6.25 -1.06
N GLY A 69 -9.55 5.57 -1.13
CA GLY A 69 -10.49 5.78 -2.23
C GLY A 69 -11.01 7.22 -2.31
N HIS A 70 -10.98 7.93 -1.19
CA HIS A 70 -11.37 9.34 -1.07
C HIS A 70 -10.19 10.29 -0.78
N ALA A 71 -8.96 9.77 -0.74
CA ALA A 71 -7.80 10.62 -0.54
C ALA A 71 -7.64 11.54 -1.76
N ALA A 72 -7.63 12.86 -1.52
CA ALA A 72 -7.42 13.84 -2.56
C ALA A 72 -6.01 13.67 -3.14
N VAL A 73 -5.92 13.45 -4.44
CA VAL A 73 -4.69 13.56 -5.22
C VAL A 73 -4.91 14.70 -6.20
N ASP A 74 -3.98 15.64 -6.24
CA ASP A 74 -4.10 16.77 -7.16
C ASP A 74 -4.14 16.24 -8.60
N HIS A 75 -5.18 16.63 -9.33
CA HIS A 75 -5.44 16.15 -10.70
C HIS A 75 -5.41 14.62 -10.87
N GLY A 76 -5.83 13.87 -9.86
CA GLY A 76 -5.84 12.42 -9.91
C GLY A 76 -6.77 11.75 -8.91
N ARG A 77 -6.95 10.44 -9.10
CA ARG A 77 -7.81 9.60 -8.26
C ARG A 77 -7.31 8.17 -8.19
N TRP A 78 -7.48 7.54 -7.03
CA TRP A 78 -7.17 6.13 -6.84
C TRP A 78 -8.31 5.25 -7.35
N ARG A 79 -7.97 4.14 -8.01
CA ARG A 79 -8.92 3.10 -8.46
C ARG A 79 -8.47 1.73 -7.99
N LEU A 80 -9.41 0.95 -7.45
CA LEU A 80 -9.20 -0.45 -7.12
C LEU A 80 -9.05 -1.26 -8.41
N ILE A 81 -7.95 -2.00 -8.53
CA ILE A 81 -7.68 -2.89 -9.68
C ILE A 81 -7.66 -4.37 -9.29
N TYR A 82 -7.46 -4.68 -8.01
CA TYR A 82 -7.46 -6.06 -7.49
C TYR A 82 -7.84 -6.10 -6.01
N GLY A 83 -8.54 -7.16 -5.60
CA GLY A 83 -8.92 -7.42 -4.23
C GLY A 83 -10.12 -6.59 -3.75
N SER A 84 -10.18 -6.35 -2.44
CA SER A 84 -11.20 -5.55 -1.78
C SER A 84 -10.59 -4.25 -1.27
N GLN A 85 -11.23 -3.10 -1.53
CA GLN A 85 -10.69 -1.80 -1.14
C GLN A 85 -10.21 -1.79 0.32
N SER A 86 -8.97 -1.34 0.52
CA SER A 86 -8.32 -1.18 1.83
C SER A 86 -8.04 -2.48 2.59
N GLN A 87 -8.22 -3.67 2.00
CA GLN A 87 -7.87 -4.94 2.64
C GLN A 87 -6.48 -5.43 2.19
N TYR A 88 -5.87 -6.31 2.99
CA TYR A 88 -4.61 -6.97 2.63
C TYR A 88 -4.59 -7.47 1.18
N ASP A 89 -3.48 -7.21 0.49
CA ASP A 89 -3.22 -7.57 -0.91
C ASP A 89 -4.08 -6.82 -1.95
N ALA A 90 -4.97 -5.91 -1.51
CA ALA A 90 -5.66 -5.02 -2.43
C ALA A 90 -4.67 -4.14 -3.19
N MET A 91 -4.89 -3.95 -4.49
CA MET A 91 -4.08 -3.08 -5.33
C MET A 91 -4.89 -1.88 -5.81
N MET A 92 -4.30 -0.70 -5.66
CA MET A 92 -4.88 0.58 -6.06
C MET A 92 -3.96 1.22 -7.10
N MET A 93 -4.54 1.73 -8.19
CA MET A 93 -3.84 2.43 -9.26
C MET A 93 -4.22 3.91 -9.26
N LEU A 94 -3.22 4.79 -9.34
CA LEU A 94 -3.43 6.22 -9.56
C LEU A 94 -3.80 6.45 -11.03
N ILE A 95 -4.92 7.14 -11.24
CA ILE A 95 -5.39 7.61 -12.54
C ILE A 95 -5.40 9.13 -12.51
N CYS A 96 -4.68 9.76 -13.44
CA CYS A 96 -4.65 11.20 -13.59
C CYS A 96 -5.84 11.71 -14.43
N ASP A 97 -6.22 12.95 -14.17
CA ASP A 97 -7.20 13.68 -14.96
C ASP A 97 -6.64 14.05 -16.35
N PRO A 98 -7.50 14.35 -17.34
CA PRO A 98 -7.03 14.71 -18.68
C PRO A 98 -6.05 15.89 -18.67
N GLY A 99 -4.93 15.76 -19.37
CA GLY A 99 -3.85 16.76 -19.41
C GLY A 99 -2.76 16.56 -18.34
N TYR A 100 -2.93 15.58 -17.45
CA TYR A 100 -1.97 15.22 -16.42
C TYR A 100 -1.48 13.79 -16.58
N TYR A 101 -0.23 13.56 -16.18
CA TYR A 101 0.43 12.27 -16.34
C TYR A 101 1.19 11.91 -15.07
N TYR A 102 1.16 10.62 -14.72
CA TYR A 102 1.94 10.10 -13.62
C TYR A 102 3.38 9.87 -14.06
N LYS A 103 4.33 10.08 -13.16
CA LYS A 103 5.73 9.67 -13.34
C LYS A 103 6.03 8.47 -12.46
N GLY A 104 6.60 7.41 -13.04
CA GLY A 104 7.04 6.23 -12.30
C GLY A 104 5.92 5.26 -11.90
N GLN A 105 6.10 4.60 -10.75
CA GLN A 105 5.19 3.58 -10.26
C GLN A 105 3.88 4.21 -9.76
N ARG A 106 2.76 3.79 -10.37
CA ARG A 106 1.41 4.29 -10.05
C ARG A 106 0.51 3.28 -9.32
N VAL A 107 1.05 2.10 -9.00
CA VAL A 107 0.30 1.02 -8.34
C VAL A 107 0.88 0.81 -6.96
N ILE A 108 -0.01 0.83 -5.97
CA ILE A 108 0.28 0.51 -4.57
C ILE A 108 -0.57 -0.68 -4.15
N ARG A 109 -0.10 -1.40 -3.16
CA ARG A 109 -0.67 -2.61 -2.58
C ARG A 109 -0.72 -2.51 -1.06
N CYS A 110 -1.81 -2.99 -0.48
CA CYS A 110 -1.96 -3.05 0.96
C CYS A 110 -1.13 -4.20 1.55
N GLN A 111 -0.18 -3.83 2.41
CA GLN A 111 0.80 -4.74 3.00
C GLN A 111 0.32 -5.35 4.32
N ALA A 112 0.99 -6.42 4.75
CA ALA A 112 0.63 -7.16 5.96
C ALA A 112 0.77 -6.33 7.26
N ASN A 113 1.58 -5.27 7.23
CA ASN A 113 1.75 -4.31 8.32
C ASN A 113 0.64 -3.23 8.35
N SER A 114 -0.46 -3.41 7.59
CA SER A 114 -1.57 -2.45 7.50
C SER A 114 -1.19 -1.10 6.88
N THR A 115 -0.18 -1.06 6.01
CA THR A 115 0.22 0.14 5.27
C THR A 115 0.20 -0.10 3.77
N TRP A 116 0.02 0.97 2.98
CA TRP A 116 0.23 0.93 1.53
C TRP A 116 1.73 1.02 1.22
N ASP A 117 2.22 0.24 0.26
CA ASP A 117 3.61 0.28 -0.20
C ASP A 117 3.88 1.45 -1.17
N TYR A 118 3.70 2.67 -0.67
CA TYR A 118 4.02 3.88 -1.45
C TYR A 118 5.48 3.86 -1.92
N PRO A 119 5.74 4.05 -3.23
CA PRO A 119 7.08 4.29 -3.72
C PRO A 119 7.55 5.70 -3.32
N GLU A 120 8.87 5.92 -3.37
CA GLU A 120 9.50 7.24 -3.25
C GLU A 120 10.10 7.62 -4.63
N PRO A 121 9.74 8.76 -5.25
CA PRO A 121 8.76 9.74 -4.78
C PRO A 121 7.33 9.21 -4.79
N ARG A 122 6.47 9.82 -3.95
CA ARG A 122 5.05 9.43 -3.90
C ARG A 122 4.38 9.62 -5.27
N PRO A 123 3.46 8.72 -5.66
CA PRO A 123 2.74 8.85 -6.93
C PRO A 123 1.93 10.16 -6.97
N ALA A 124 2.22 10.98 -7.96
CA ALA A 124 1.55 12.25 -8.21
C ALA A 124 1.24 12.38 -9.71
N CYS A 125 0.32 13.27 -10.02
CA CYS A 125 -0.04 13.66 -11.37
C CYS A 125 0.57 15.03 -11.65
N GLU A 126 1.27 15.16 -12.77
CA GLU A 126 1.92 16.40 -13.18
C GLU A 126 1.48 16.76 -14.59
N SER A 127 1.35 18.06 -14.88
CA SER A 127 1.13 18.54 -16.23
C SER A 127 2.41 18.46 -17.07
N GLU A 128 2.29 18.38 -18.39
CA GLU A 128 3.45 18.48 -19.28
C GLU A 128 4.20 19.81 -19.09
N SER A 129 3.50 20.91 -18.82
CA SER A 129 4.09 22.22 -18.52
C SER A 129 4.98 22.21 -17.27
N GLU A 130 4.55 21.57 -16.18
CA GLU A 130 5.36 21.46 -14.96
C GLU A 130 6.56 20.53 -15.15
N SER A 131 6.38 19.47 -15.94
CA SER A 131 7.47 18.54 -16.27
C SER A 131 8.62 19.21 -17.04
N THR A 132 8.30 20.19 -17.90
CA THR A 132 9.28 21.02 -18.61
C THR A 132 9.85 22.15 -17.74
N SER A 133 9.10 22.59 -16.72
CA SER A 133 9.55 23.64 -15.78
C SER A 133 10.69 23.17 -14.87
N SER A 134 10.73 21.89 -14.48
CA SER A 134 11.87 21.33 -13.74
C SER A 134 13.17 21.32 -14.57
N THR A 135 13.07 21.34 -15.90
CA THR A 135 14.22 21.50 -16.82
C THR A 135 14.51 22.95 -17.19
N MET A 136 13.59 23.89 -16.90
CA MET A 136 13.70 25.33 -17.21
C MET A 136 14.47 26.16 -16.16
N HIS A 137 15.23 25.56 -15.25
CA HIS A 137 16.19 26.35 -14.46
C HIS A 137 17.38 26.90 -15.29
N PHE A 138 17.47 26.57 -16.59
CA PHE A 138 18.51 27.08 -17.50
C PHE A 138 18.02 27.88 -18.72
N VAL A 139 16.71 28.08 -18.92
CA VAL A 139 16.20 28.89 -20.07
C VAL A 139 15.57 30.20 -19.57
N LYS A 140 16.34 30.98 -18.82
CA LYS A 140 16.01 32.37 -18.50
C LYS A 140 17.12 33.34 -18.95
N LEU A 141 17.65 33.10 -20.16
CA LEU A 141 18.61 33.99 -20.83
C LEU A 141 18.18 34.35 -22.27
N LEU A 142 16.89 34.55 -22.50
CA LEU A 142 16.41 35.24 -23.71
C LEU A 142 15.23 36.18 -23.39
N GLN A 143 15.44 37.07 -22.42
CA GLN A 143 14.70 38.34 -22.37
C GLN A 143 15.70 39.46 -22.07
N LEU A 144 16.41 39.91 -23.09
CA LEU A 144 16.89 41.29 -23.16
C LEU A 144 16.09 41.98 -24.27
N PRO A 145 15.42 43.11 -23.99
CA PRO A 145 14.66 43.83 -25.01
C PRO A 145 15.61 44.44 -26.06
N TRP A 146 15.25 44.34 -27.34
CA TRP A 146 16.03 44.80 -28.50
C TRP A 146 16.08 46.33 -28.69
N GLU A 147 15.79 47.14 -27.67
CA GLU A 147 15.65 48.60 -27.78
C GLU A 147 16.85 49.40 -27.23
N SER A 148 18.10 48.93 -27.38
CA SER A 148 19.26 49.72 -26.92
C SER A 148 20.48 49.75 -27.85
N LEU A 149 20.30 49.48 -29.15
CA LEU A 149 21.36 49.65 -30.15
C LEU A 149 20.92 50.53 -31.34
N SER A 150 20.43 51.74 -31.06
CA SER A 150 20.26 52.80 -32.09
C SER A 150 21.33 53.90 -32.05
N MET A 151 22.38 53.77 -31.22
CA MET A 151 23.55 54.66 -31.28
C MET A 151 24.80 53.82 -31.50
N ILE A 152 25.23 53.63 -32.75
CA ILE A 152 26.64 53.47 -33.15
C ILE A 152 26.86 53.51 -34.68
N ILE A 153 25.84 53.41 -35.56
CA ILE A 153 26.08 53.35 -37.02
C ILE A 153 25.60 54.61 -37.77
N HIS A 154 26.13 55.81 -37.44
CA HIS A 154 26.03 56.96 -38.36
C HIS A 154 27.14 58.03 -38.29
N LEU A 155 28.34 57.76 -37.76
CA LEU A 155 29.48 58.70 -37.87
C LEU A 155 30.79 58.03 -38.33
N ILE A 156 30.72 57.14 -39.33
CA ILE A 156 31.91 56.75 -40.12
C ILE A 156 31.62 56.91 -41.63
N ASN A 157 30.99 58.02 -42.04
CA ASN A 157 31.08 58.55 -43.42
C ASN A 157 30.32 59.88 -43.54
N VAL A 158 30.96 60.98 -43.12
CA VAL A 158 31.19 62.27 -43.83
C VAL A 158 32.10 63.10 -42.92
#